data_AF-A0A850M4W2-F1
#
_entry.id   AF-A0A850M4W2-F1
#
_cell.length_a   1.000
_cell.length_b   1.000
_cell.length_c   1.000
_cell.angle_alpha   90.00
_cell.angle_beta   90.00
_cell.angle_gamma   90.00
#
_symmetry.space_group_name_H-M   'P 1'
#
loop_
_entity.id
_entity.type
_entity.pdbx_description
1 polymer ?
#
loop_
_entity_poly.entity_id
_entity_poly.type
_entity_poly.pdbx_seq_one_letter_code
_entity_poly.pdbx_strand_id
1 'polypeptide(L)'
;MAKFKIITRKDCPFCKKLGDWLTNKNVDYTEVDYLDTQVEQLTKDDDSFTARFCDMSACVDSTPIIIKDEKEYIYGEIWDFQTGELREDKAKRIFGLT
;
A
#
# COMPACT_ATOMS: atom_id res chain seq x y z
N MET A 1 8.87 5.73 -14.48
CA MET A 1 7.88 5.81 -13.38
C MET A 1 8.08 4.61 -12.49
N ALA A 2 8.05 4.79 -11.17
CA ALA A 2 8.22 3.66 -10.25
C ALA A 2 7.10 2.64 -10.49
N LYS A 3 7.48 1.36 -10.51
CA LYS A 3 6.54 0.26 -10.72
C LYS A 3 5.52 0.13 -9.58
N PHE A 4 5.92 0.59 -8.41
CA PHE A 4 5.14 0.55 -7.19
C PHE A 4 4.98 1.97 -6.63
N LYS A 5 3.74 2.34 -6.29
CA LYS A 5 3.45 3.48 -5.43
C LYS A 5 2.87 2.97 -4.13
N ILE A 6 3.21 3.61 -3.01
CA ILE A 6 2.72 3.22 -1.70
C ILE A 6 2.06 4.43 -1.07
N ILE A 7 0.75 4.32 -0.86
CA ILE A 7 0.01 5.33 -0.12
C ILE A 7 0.27 5.10 1.36
N THR A 8 0.86 6.09 2.00
CA THR A 8 1.19 6.10 3.42
C THR A 8 0.42 7.21 4.14
N ARG A 9 0.45 7.17 5.47
CA ARG A 9 -0.03 8.26 6.32
C ARG A 9 0.96 8.48 7.45
N LYS A 10 0.86 9.66 8.06
CA LYS A 10 1.55 9.95 9.30
C LYS A 10 1.15 8.96 10.41
N ASP A 11 2.12 8.54 11.21
CA ASP A 11 1.92 7.61 12.34
C ASP A 11 1.34 6.24 11.94
N CYS A 12 1.87 5.65 10.86
CA CYS A 12 1.49 4.33 10.37
C CYS A 12 2.59 3.27 10.63
N PRO A 13 2.44 2.38 11.63
CA PRO A 13 3.44 1.35 11.94
C PRO A 13 3.65 0.36 10.80
N PHE A 14 2.58 -0.02 10.09
CA PHE A 14 2.64 -0.91 8.94
C PHE A 14 3.37 -0.28 7.76
N CYS A 15 3.19 1.03 7.54
CA CYS A 15 3.88 1.77 6.49
C CYS A 15 5.39 1.78 6.73
N LYS A 16 5.80 2.05 7.97
CA LYS A 16 7.21 1.98 8.36
C LYS A 16 7.79 0.58 8.16
N LYS A 17 7.11 -0.47 8.65
CA LYS A 17 7.55 -1.86 8.48
C LYS A 17 7.70 -2.24 7.00
N LEU A 18 6.75 -1.85 6.16
CA LEU A 18 6.82 -2.14 4.73
C LEU A 18 7.94 -1.35 4.05
N GLY A 19 8.09 -0.07 4.35
CA GLY A 19 9.19 0.76 3.86
C GLY A 19 10.55 0.15 4.21
N ASP A 20 10.76 -0.19 5.48
CA ASP A 20 11.99 -0.83 5.96
C ASP A 20 12.28 -2.14 5.21
N TRP A 21 11.24 -2.97 4.99
CA TRP A 21 11.36 -4.23 4.26
C TRP A 21 11.72 -3.99 2.77
N LEU A 22 11.07 -3.03 2.11
CA LEU A 22 11.33 -2.71 0.70
C LEU A 22 12.73 -2.13 0.50
N THR A 23 13.17 -1.24 1.38
CA THR A 23 14.53 -0.70 1.38
C THR A 23 15.55 -1.82 1.57
N ASN A 24 15.32 -2.75 2.50
CA ASN A 24 16.21 -3.90 2.71
C ASN A 24 16.33 -4.79 1.45
N LYS A 25 15.24 -4.94 0.70
CA LYS A 25 15.20 -5.73 -0.54
C LYS A 25 15.59 -4.95 -1.80
N ASN A 26 15.99 -3.68 -1.68
CA ASN A 26 16.28 -2.78 -2.82
C ASN A 26 15.12 -2.69 -3.84
N VAL A 27 13.88 -2.66 -3.35
CA VAL A 27 12.71 -2.44 -4.21
C VAL A 27 12.49 -0.94 -4.40
N ASP A 28 12.44 -0.50 -5.65
CA ASP A 28 12.12 0.89 -5.99
C ASP A 28 10.60 1.12 -5.86
N TYR A 29 10.22 2.15 -5.10
CA TYR A 29 8.83 2.57 -4.93
C TYR A 29 8.73 4.07 -4.73
N THR A 30 7.58 4.65 -5.05
CA THR A 30 7.25 6.04 -4.72
C THR A 30 6.31 6.08 -3.53
N GLU A 31 6.62 6.86 -2.52
CA GLU A 31 5.72 7.13 -1.40
C GLU A 31 4.79 8.29 -1.73
N VAL A 32 3.51 8.14 -1.42
CA VAL A 32 2.47 9.17 -1.64
C VAL A 32 1.68 9.31 -0.34
N ASP A 33 1.53 10.53 0.16
CA ASP A 33 0.71 10.75 1.35
C ASP A 33 -0.79 10.59 1.01
N TYR A 34 -1.56 9.99 1.89
CA TYR A 34 -3.00 9.81 1.70
C TYR A 34 -3.79 11.12 1.59
N LEU A 35 -3.24 12.24 2.09
CA LEU A 35 -3.78 13.59 1.93
C LEU A 35 -3.33 14.27 0.64
N ASP A 36 -2.50 13.61 -0.17
CA ASP A 36 -2.09 14.17 -1.45
C ASP A 36 -3.28 14.26 -2.41
N THR A 37 -3.36 15.37 -3.14
CA THR A 37 -4.39 15.61 -4.16
C THR A 37 -4.47 14.52 -5.23
N GLN A 38 -3.38 13.78 -5.49
CA GLN A 38 -3.39 12.61 -6.36
C GLN A 38 -4.27 11.49 -5.80
N VAL A 39 -4.22 11.24 -4.49
CA VAL A 39 -5.04 10.21 -3.83
C VAL A 39 -6.50 10.62 -3.82
N GLU A 40 -6.77 11.91 -3.59
CA GLU A 40 -8.11 12.48 -3.70
C GLU A 40 -8.70 12.28 -5.11
N GLN A 41 -7.90 12.50 -6.16
CA GLN A 41 -8.31 12.24 -7.55
C GLN A 41 -8.56 10.76 -7.81
N LEU A 42 -7.66 9.87 -7.38
CA LEU A 42 -7.86 8.42 -7.50
C LEU A 42 -9.16 7.95 -6.84
N THR A 43 -9.53 8.55 -5.70
CA THR A 43 -10.78 8.25 -4.98
C THR A 43 -12.03 8.73 -5.75
N LYS A 44 -11.89 9.68 -6.67
CA LYS A 44 -13.00 10.19 -7.49
C LYS A 44 -13.11 9.44 -8.82
N ASP A 45 -11.97 9.08 -9.39
CA ASP A 45 -11.88 8.60 -10.77
C ASP A 45 -11.80 7.07 -10.89
N ASP A 46 -11.42 6.34 -9.83
CA ASP A 46 -11.26 4.89 -9.85
C ASP A 46 -12.15 4.19 -8.81
N ASP A 47 -13.27 3.63 -9.26
CA ASP A 47 -14.20 2.89 -8.41
C ASP A 47 -13.57 1.66 -7.72
N SER A 48 -12.52 1.07 -8.30
CA SER A 48 -11.83 -0.08 -7.68
C SER A 48 -10.92 0.37 -6.55
N PHE A 49 -10.22 1.49 -6.74
CA PHE A 49 -9.49 2.16 -5.67
C PHE A 49 -10.45 2.58 -4.57
N THR A 50 -11.54 3.25 -4.93
CA THR A 50 -12.55 3.73 -3.98
C THR A 50 -13.25 2.60 -3.26
N ALA A 51 -13.54 1.47 -3.90
CA ALA A 51 -14.01 0.30 -3.19
C ALA A 51 -12.96 -0.16 -2.16
N ARG A 52 -11.68 -0.26 -2.51
CA ARG A 52 -10.67 -0.66 -1.52
C ARG A 52 -10.43 0.40 -0.43
N PHE A 53 -10.59 1.67 -0.75
CA PHE A 53 -10.37 2.79 0.15
C PHE A 53 -11.59 3.05 1.06
N CYS A 54 -12.80 2.99 0.52
CA CYS A 54 -14.09 3.29 1.14
C CYS A 54 -14.90 2.05 1.58
N ASP A 55 -14.68 0.83 1.11
CA ASP A 55 -15.30 -0.37 1.74
C ASP A 55 -14.79 -0.52 3.19
N MET A 56 -13.69 0.18 3.50
CA MET A 56 -13.17 0.46 4.83
C MET A 56 -13.56 1.86 5.35
N SER A 57 -14.73 2.41 4.99
CA SER A 57 -15.24 3.77 5.33
C SER A 57 -15.27 4.13 6.83
N ALA A 58 -14.87 3.24 7.73
CA ALA A 58 -14.66 3.53 9.16
C ALA A 58 -13.17 3.66 9.56
N CYS A 59 -12.20 3.31 8.70
CA CYS A 59 -10.82 3.04 9.09
C CYS A 59 -9.81 3.75 8.18
N VAL A 60 -9.47 4.96 8.61
CA VAL A 60 -8.20 5.66 8.32
C VAL A 60 -6.97 4.75 8.59
N ASP A 61 -7.14 3.62 9.29
CA ASP A 61 -6.13 2.60 9.60
C ASP A 61 -5.67 1.74 8.42
N SER A 62 -6.24 1.93 7.24
CA SER A 62 -6.03 1.03 6.10
C SER A 62 -4.80 1.35 5.25
N THR A 63 -3.72 1.78 5.87
CA THR A 63 -2.44 2.07 5.22
C THR A 63 -1.37 1.10 5.74
N PRO A 64 -0.41 0.67 4.90
CA PRO A 64 -0.09 1.16 3.56
C PRO A 64 -0.88 0.49 2.42
N ILE A 65 -1.32 1.26 1.41
CA ILE A 65 -1.90 0.73 0.16
C ILE A 65 -0.83 0.71 -0.92
N ILE A 66 -0.56 -0.45 -1.50
CA ILE A 66 0.37 -0.64 -2.61
C ILE A 66 -0.41 -0.56 -3.92
N ILE A 67 -0.01 0.37 -4.76
CA ILE A 67 -0.44 0.48 -6.15
C ILE A 67 0.67 -0.12 -7.01
N LYS A 68 0.36 -1.19 -7.72
CA LYS A 68 1.29 -1.83 -8.65
C LYS A 68 0.84 -1.57 -10.09
N ASP A 69 1.79 -1.10 -10.91
CA ASP A 69 1.58 -0.82 -12.34
C ASP A 69 0.36 0.11 -12.60
N GLU A 70 0.00 0.96 -11.63
CA GLU A 70 -1.15 1.88 -11.64
C GLU A 70 -2.52 1.21 -11.85
N LYS A 71 -2.61 -0.12 -11.69
CA LYS A 71 -3.82 -0.90 -12.00
C LYS A 71 -4.23 -1.84 -10.88
N GLU A 72 -3.26 -2.34 -10.11
CA GLU A 72 -3.51 -3.29 -9.04
C GLU A 72 -3.38 -2.62 -7.67
N TYR A 73 -4.41 -2.74 -6.84
CA TYR A 73 -4.47 -2.17 -5.49
C TYR A 73 -4.38 -3.28 -4.45
N ILE A 74 -3.37 -3.21 -3.59
CA ILE A 74 -3.06 -4.24 -2.60
C ILE A 74 -2.95 -3.56 -1.23
N TYR A 75 -3.57 -4.16 -0.22
CA TYR A 75 -3.55 -3.64 1.15
C TYR A 75 -3.25 -4.78 2.15
N GLY A 76 -4.29 -5.32 2.78
CA GLY A 76 -4.19 -6.26 3.90
C GLY A 76 -3.72 -7.66 3.52
N GLU A 77 -3.61 -7.95 2.23
CA GLU A 77 -3.32 -9.29 1.75
C GLU A 77 -1.92 -9.75 2.14
N ILE A 78 -0.98 -8.79 2.22
CA ILE A 78 0.41 -9.00 2.63
C ILE A 78 0.60 -8.93 4.14
N TRP A 79 -0.44 -8.61 4.91
CA TRP A 79 -0.36 -8.46 6.35
C TRP A 79 -1.07 -9.60 7.05
N ASP A 80 -0.47 -10.04 8.14
CA ASP A 80 -1.20 -10.80 9.14
C ASP A 80 -1.73 -9.83 10.20
N PHE A 81 -3.04 -9.61 10.24
CA PHE A 81 -3.64 -8.70 11.22
C PHE A 81 -3.71 -9.27 12.64
N GLN A 82 -3.52 -10.60 12.82
CA GLN A 82 -3.47 -11.20 14.14
C GLN A 82 -2.09 -10.99 14.80
N THR A 83 -1.02 -11.07 14.02
CA THR A 83 0.36 -10.89 14.52
C THR A 83 0.94 -9.50 14.23
N GLY A 84 0.34 -8.75 13.29
CA GLY A 84 0.86 -7.47 12.81
C GLY A 84 2.14 -7.61 11.96
N GLU A 85 2.39 -8.80 11.40
CA GLU A 85 3.60 -9.11 10.64
C GLU A 85 3.37 -9.12 9.13
N LEU A 86 4.43 -8.81 8.38
CA LEU A 86 4.43 -8.88 6.93
C LEU A 86 4.57 -10.34 6.49
N ARG A 87 3.63 -10.83 5.70
CA ARG A 87 3.67 -12.14 5.05
C ARG A 87 4.69 -12.09 3.91
N GLU A 88 5.95 -12.36 4.24
CA GLU A 88 7.09 -12.20 3.32
C GLU A 88 6.88 -12.94 1.99
N ASP A 89 6.33 -14.16 1.98
CA ASP A 89 6.06 -14.91 0.75
C ASP A 89 5.08 -14.19 -0.18
N LYS A 90 4.04 -13.56 0.37
CA LYS A 90 3.09 -12.78 -0.43
C LYS A 90 3.70 -11.48 -0.92
N ALA A 91 4.42 -10.77 -0.04
CA ALA A 91 5.12 -9.55 -0.41
C ALA A 91 6.13 -9.81 -1.55
N LYS A 92 6.94 -10.86 -1.46
CA LYS A 92 7.89 -11.26 -2.52
C LYS A 92 7.18 -11.49 -3.86
N ARG A 93 6.05 -12.18 -3.87
CA ARG A 93 5.27 -12.41 -5.11
C ARG A 93 4.77 -11.10 -5.73
N ILE A 94 4.31 -10.17 -4.89
CA ILE A 94 3.78 -8.87 -5.34
C ILE A 94 4.90 -8.00 -5.92
N PHE A 95 6.04 -7.94 -5.22
CA PHE A 95 7.18 -7.13 -5.60
C PHE A 95 8.11 -7.81 -6.61
N GLY A 96 7.81 -9.05 -7.04
CA GLY A 96 8.58 -9.77 -8.05
C GLY A 96 9.95 -10.26 -7.58
N LEU A 97 10.11 -10.49 -6.27
CA LEU A 97 11.34 -10.96 -5.62
C LEU A 97 11.40 -12.50 -5.49
N THR A 98 10.81 -13.22 -6.45
CA THR A 98 10.82 -14.70 -6.50
C THR A 98 12.15 -15.23 -7.01
#